data_AF-A0A7C2P742-F1
#
_entry.id   AF-A0A7C2P742-F1
#
_cell.length_a   1.000
_cell.length_b   1.000
_cell.length_c   1.000
_cell.angle_alpha   90.00
_cell.angle_beta   90.00
_cell.angle_gamma   90.00
#
_symmetry.space_group_name_H-M   'P 1'
#
loop_
_entity.id
_entity.type
_entity.pdbx_description
1 polymer ?
#
loop_
_entity_poly.entity_id
_entity_poly.type
_entity_poly.pdbx_seq_one_letter_code
_entity_poly.pdbx_strand_id
1 'polypeptide(L)' 'MAFSQWYASVQTRSFQWILAVLLALSAMSRAEAQTPAEQGYAVRAFALTGGRVAPEPGRLIESGTVLIRDGRIIAVGS' A
#
# COMPACT_ATOMS: atom_id res chain seq x y z
N MET A 1 -61.21 -20.63 -3.80
CA MET A 1 -60.15 -19.64 -4.11
C MET A 1 -58.92 -19.87 -3.22
N ALA A 2 -58.27 -21.04 -3.31
CA ALA A 2 -57.19 -21.43 -2.38
C ALA A 2 -55.87 -21.86 -3.06
N PHE A 3 -55.82 -21.82 -4.41
CA PHE A 3 -54.66 -22.31 -5.17
C PHE A 3 -53.60 -21.22 -5.44
N SER A 4 -54.01 -19.94 -5.50
CA SER A 4 -53.11 -18.80 -5.75
C SER A 4 -52.27 -18.38 -4.53
N GLN A 5 -52.74 -18.69 -3.32
CA GLN A 5 -52.02 -18.32 -2.08
C GLN A 5 -50.78 -19.20 -1.82
N TRP A 6 -50.76 -20.42 -2.35
CA TRP A 6 -49.61 -21.31 -2.24
C TRP A 6 -48.43 -20.84 -3.10
N TYR A 7 -48.71 -20.38 -4.33
CA TYR A 7 -47.71 -19.80 -5.24
C TYR A 7 -47.07 -18.52 -4.71
N ALA A 8 -47.88 -17.63 -4.11
CA ALA A 8 -47.38 -16.39 -3.53
C ALA A 8 -46.34 -16.65 -2.42
N SER A 9 -46.59 -17.64 -1.56
CA SER A 9 -45.69 -17.98 -0.45
C SER A 9 -44.35 -18.62 -0.90
N VAL A 10 -44.38 -19.41 -1.98
CA VAL A 10 -43.18 -19.98 -2.61
C VAL A 10 -42.38 -18.88 -3.31
N GLN A 11 -43.06 -17.95 -3.97
CA GLN A 11 -42.46 -16.84 -4.70
C GLN A 11 -41.78 -15.83 -3.77
N THR A 12 -42.35 -15.54 -2.60
CA THR A 12 -41.72 -14.68 -1.59
C THR A 12 -40.47 -15.33 -0.99
N ARG A 13 -40.49 -16.65 -0.73
CA ARG A 13 -39.33 -17.38 -0.19
C ARG A 13 -38.17 -17.42 -1.18
N SER A 14 -38.43 -17.72 -2.45
CA SER A 14 -37.40 -17.74 -3.49
C SER A 14 -36.78 -16.36 -3.72
N PHE A 15 -37.59 -15.30 -3.66
CA PHE A 15 -37.11 -13.93 -3.79
C PHE A 15 -36.20 -13.52 -2.62
N GLN A 16 -36.53 -13.93 -1.38
CA GLN A 16 -35.69 -13.67 -0.22
C GLN A 16 -34.33 -14.38 -0.29
N TRP A 17 -34.29 -15.61 -0.81
CA TRP A 17 -33.03 -16.32 -1.02
C TRP A 17 -32.17 -15.66 -2.10
N ILE A 18 -32.76 -15.21 -3.21
CA ILE A 18 -32.04 -14.48 -4.25
C ILE A 18 -31.46 -13.18 -3.69
N LEU A 19 -32.25 -12.44 -2.90
CA LEU A 19 -31.79 -11.19 -2.28
C LEU A 19 -30.66 -11.46 -1.27
N ALA A 20 -30.77 -12.51 -0.44
CA ALA A 20 -29.74 -12.88 0.52
C ALA A 20 -28.42 -13.29 -0.17
N VAL A 21 -28.51 -14.03 -1.28
CA VAL A 21 -27.35 -14.43 -2.09
C VAL A 21 -26.71 -13.20 -2.73
N LEU A 22 -27.49 -12.29 -3.32
CA LEU A 22 -26.96 -11.05 -3.90
C LEU A 22 -26.26 -10.15 -2.87
N LEU A 23 -26.83 -10.03 -1.67
CA LEU A 23 -26.20 -9.32 -0.56
C LEU A 23 -24.88 -9.97 -0.13
N ALA A 24 -24.85 -11.29 0.00
CA ALA A 24 -23.64 -12.03 0.35
C ALA A 24 -22.54 -11.87 -0.72
N LEU A 25 -22.89 -11.92 -2.01
CA LEU A 25 -21.93 -11.69 -3.09
C LEU A 25 -21.37 -10.26 -3.09
N SER A 26 -22.18 -9.26 -2.76
CA SER A 26 -21.73 -7.86 -2.70
C SER A 26 -20.71 -7.58 -1.58
N ALA A 27 -20.75 -8.35 -0.49
CA ALA A 27 -19.78 -8.23 0.60
C ALA A 27 -18.40 -8.82 0.23
N MET A 28 -18.36 -9.75 -0.73
CA MET A 28 -17.14 -10.45 -1.14
C MET A 28 -16.23 -9.59 -2.05
N SER A 29 -16.76 -8.54 -2.68
CA SER A 29 -16.02 -7.73 -3.65
C SER A 29 -15.10 -6.66 -3.03
N ARG A 30 -14.91 -6.67 -1.72
CA ARG A 30 -14.02 -5.73 -1.00
C ARG A 30 -12.69 -6.34 -0.58
N ALA A 31 -12.11 -7.18 -1.44
CA ALA A 31 -10.69 -7.49 -1.37
C ALA A 31 -9.92 -6.54 -2.29
N GLU A 32 -9.99 -5.23 -2.02
CA GLU A 32 -8.92 -4.34 -2.49
C GLU A 32 -7.69 -4.77 -1.73
N ALA A 33 -6.72 -5.34 -2.45
CA ALA A 33 -5.39 -5.56 -1.92
C ALA A 33 -4.90 -4.20 -1.39
N GLN A 34 -4.98 -4.04 -0.07
CA GLN A 34 -4.27 -2.99 0.63
C GLN A 34 -2.79 -3.36 0.54
N THR A 35 -2.21 -3.18 -0.64
CA THR A 35 -0.78 -2.94 -0.71
C THR A 35 -0.60 -1.72 0.19
N PRO A 36 0.14 -1.82 1.30
CA PRO A 36 0.49 -0.64 2.06
C PRO A 36 0.99 0.35 1.04
N ALA A 37 0.44 1.56 1.03
CA ALA A 37 1.10 2.61 0.30
C ALA A 37 2.51 2.64 0.90
N GLU A 38 3.47 2.06 0.19
CA GLU A 38 4.82 2.60 0.12
C GLU A 38 4.55 4.01 -0.37
N GLN A 39 4.16 4.89 0.56
CA GLN A 39 4.08 6.31 0.34
C GLN A 39 5.46 6.59 -0.22
N GLY A 40 5.49 6.82 -1.52
CA GLY A 40 6.65 7.20 -2.28
C GLY A 40 7.08 8.57 -1.80
N TYR A 41 7.51 8.62 -0.54
CA TYR A 41 8.56 9.50 -0.13
C TYR A 41 9.73 9.06 -1.00
N ALA A 42 9.79 9.67 -2.18
CA ALA A 42 10.98 9.75 -2.98
C ALA A 42 11.99 10.42 -2.07
N VAL A 43 12.68 9.61 -1.27
CA VAL A 43 13.84 10.04 -0.50
C VAL A 43 14.79 10.61 -1.55
N ARG A 44 14.72 11.92 -1.75
CA ARG A 44 15.72 12.63 -2.54
C ARG A 44 16.90 12.99 -1.66
N ALA A 45 17.10 12.28 -0.55
CA ALA A 45 18.12 12.56 0.46
C ALA A 45 18.75 11.26 0.97
N PHE A 46 19.95 10.93 0.51
CA PHE A 46 20.68 9.73 0.92
C PHE A 46 21.87 10.10 1.80
N ALA A 47 22.20 9.23 2.75
CA ALA A 47 23.42 9.33 3.53
C ALA A 47 24.25 8.05 3.36
N LEU A 48 25.49 8.19 2.91
CA LEU A 48 26.47 7.11 2.91
C LEU A 48 27.30 7.26 4.20
N THR A 49 27.19 6.31 5.13
CA THR A 49 27.73 6.44 6.49
C THR A 49 28.78 5.38 6.80
N GLY A 50 29.75 5.72 7.64
CA GLY A 50 30.73 4.77 8.20
C GLY A 50 31.80 4.30 7.21
N GLY A 51 31.84 4.88 6.02
CA GLY A 51 32.84 4.58 4.99
C GLY A 51 34.07 5.45 5.11
N ARG A 52 35.15 5.07 4.41
CA ARG A 52 36.30 5.94 4.22
C ARG A 52 36.03 6.93 3.09
N VAL A 53 36.13 8.23 3.38
CA VAL A 53 35.81 9.30 2.43
C VAL A 53 37.06 10.13 2.14
N ALA A 54 37.42 10.28 0.87
CA ALA A 54 38.52 11.14 0.42
C ALA A 54 37.93 12.37 -0.30
N PRO A 55 37.60 13.47 0.41
CA PRO A 55 36.96 14.64 -0.19
C PRO A 55 37.88 15.43 -1.12
N GLU A 56 39.19 15.33 -0.92
CA GLU A 56 40.23 15.97 -1.72
C GLU A 56 41.51 15.12 -1.72
N PRO A 57 42.37 15.23 -2.74
CA PRO A 57 43.63 14.48 -2.78
C PRO A 57 44.47 14.71 -1.52
N GLY A 58 44.90 13.61 -0.89
CA GLY A 58 45.73 13.67 0.32
C GLY A 58 44.96 13.83 1.65
N ARG A 59 43.64 14.00 1.62
CA ARG A 59 42.80 14.02 2.82
C ARG A 59 41.87 12.82 2.86
N LEU A 60 41.81 12.16 4.01
CA LEU A 60 41.01 10.96 4.24
C LEU A 60 40.23 11.07 5.56
N ILE A 61 38.96 10.65 5.54
CA ILE A 61 38.07 10.55 6.70
C ILE A 61 37.73 9.06 6.86
N GLU A 62 38.23 8.41 7.91
CA GLU A 62 38.13 6.95 8.07
C GLU A 62 36.71 6.43 8.35
N SER A 63 35.85 7.25 8.97
CA SER A 63 34.46 6.91 9.30
C SER A 63 33.55 8.08 8.95
N GLY A 64 33.58 8.45 7.68
CA GLY A 64 32.88 9.62 7.17
C GLY A 64 31.42 9.35 6.80
N THR A 65 30.69 10.45 6.71
CA THR A 65 29.32 10.51 6.23
C THR A 65 29.23 11.49 5.04
N VAL A 66 28.58 11.07 3.96
CA VAL A 66 28.28 11.90 2.78
C VAL A 66 26.77 12.04 2.65
N LEU A 67 26.26 13.28 2.73
CA LEU A 67 24.85 13.59 2.47
C LEU A 67 24.65 14.01 1.01
N ILE A 68 23.70 13.35 0.35
CA ILE A 68 23.31 13.60 -1.03
C ILE A 68 21.85 14.05 -1.03
N ARG A 69 21.54 15.23 -1.55
CA ARG A 69 20.18 15.72 -1.74
C ARG A 69 19.92 16.11 -3.19
N ASP A 70 18.83 15.64 -3.76
CA ASP A 70 18.44 15.93 -5.15
C ASP A 70 19.58 15.63 -6.16
N GLY A 71 20.35 14.58 -5.91
CA GLY A 71 21.50 14.18 -6.74
C GLY A 71 22.78 15.01 -6.53
N ARG A 72 22.84 15.87 -5.51
CA ARG A 72 24.02 16.68 -5.18
C ARG A 72 24.55 16.38 -3.80
N ILE A 73 25.87 16.40 -3.64
CA ILE A 73 26.51 16.35 -2.31
C ILE A 73 26.26 17.69 -1.62
N ILE A 74 25.63 17.66 -0.44
CA ILE A 74 25.36 18.85 0.37
C ILE A 74 26.23 18.94 1.61
N ALA A 75 26.82 17.82 2.06
CA ALA A 75 27.75 17.79 3.19
C ALA A 75 28.65 16.55 3.15
N VAL A 76 29.86 16.71 3.68
CA VAL A 76 30.82 15.63 3.95
C VAL A 76 31.45 15.88 5.31
N GLY A 77 31.48 14.88 6.18
CA GLY A 77 32.03 15.00 7.52
C GLY A 77 32.29 13.66 8.18
N SER A 78 32.64 13.68 9.47
CA SER A 78 32.67 12.52 10.37
C SER A 78 31.38 12.46 11.18
#